data_AF-E1ZJ99-F1
#
_entry.id   AF-E1ZJ99-F1
#
_cell.length_a   1.000
_cell.length_b   1.000
_cell.length_c   1.000
_cell.angle_alpha   90.00
_cell.angle_beta   90.00
_cell.angle_gamma   90.00
#
_symmetry.space_group_name_H-M   'P 1'
#
loop_
_entity.id
_entity.type
_entity.pdbx_description
1 polymer ?
#
loop_
_entity_poly.entity_id
_entity_poly.type
_entity_poly.pdbx_seq_one_letter_code
_entity_poly.pdbx_strand_id
1 'polypeptide(L)'
;MGKQVGFSEQAVSHSVDNMESGRSRDSTLSKPRAGRKGQKAPGVRLGLAASMVGAAFLFCAYVLFTTHNTFSIHTVSLSGMHGMHRFGDGTAHTLVIYVYAHTDVEYERNLQYFLEFGVRPNDGCDYLVVVQEGKGVLDTKLPPLPDNVHAVPHPNECYDWGTFGWAIEMRVVDTARYQFIIFLNSSVRGPFLPSYWPRSIHWSQVLTRRITDTTKLVGATISCEGANKGGVLSGEMRRNPHVQSYVVATDQVGLRLLHQDGRVLKCYRSIHDAIWYAEMGSSAAILNAGYNIDSLMLRYQGVDWRDKSHWGCNAGINPYADHMYDGINISPFEVKEFLLEAQWATATHAKKYSIWARHKFNLTDNEYTTKKTELRNMKILNMRARGHACFDFEFYKAHNPDLPVWGPETIWEHFVTSGQHEGRVFRFRCKPGAVEFAKPPPSPKPPRPSPPLPPGDTAQAQQAGAQQHANAAEKAATQAAAAAKAAADAAAAAQAAAAALQQHQEGATAGAAAGQAAGAQQQGVASGTAQQAATADASQQASAAGATQQAAAADTARDAAATAQQAAAAGAQQAQQAEAATQQAAAAGAVQQATLAVQQLALAQQAAAVAGAEQR
;
A
#
# COMPACT_ATOMS: atom_id res chain seq x y z
N MET A 1 26.82 30.90 24.21
CA MET A 1 28.22 30.93 24.69
C MET A 1 28.74 29.49 24.62
N GLY A 2 29.77 29.11 23.87
CA GLY A 2 30.68 29.90 23.04
C GLY A 2 32.11 29.38 23.19
N LYS A 3 32.55 28.46 22.32
CA LYS A 3 33.96 28.11 22.13
C LYS A 3 34.19 27.54 20.74
N GLN A 4 34.93 28.30 19.92
CA GLN A 4 35.53 27.81 18.68
C GLN A 4 36.78 26.99 18.98
N VAL A 5 37.05 25.98 18.16
CA VAL A 5 38.40 25.63 17.70
C VAL A 5 38.24 25.24 16.21
N GLY A 6 39.12 25.69 15.34
CA GLY A 6 38.95 25.57 13.88
C GLY A 6 40.03 24.76 13.17
N PHE A 7 39.80 24.56 11.88
CA PHE A 7 40.74 24.20 10.79
C PHE A 7 41.65 22.97 10.96
N SER A 8 41.49 22.02 10.04
CA SER A 8 42.33 22.03 8.82
C SER A 8 41.72 21.17 7.71
N GLU A 9 41.72 21.70 6.48
CA GLU A 9 41.57 20.87 5.27
C GLU A 9 42.95 20.43 4.82
N GLN A 10 43.12 19.13 4.56
CA GLN A 10 44.20 18.63 3.70
C GLN A 10 43.60 17.70 2.66
N ALA A 11 43.63 18.15 1.41
CA ALA A 11 43.35 17.30 0.27
C ALA A 11 44.53 16.36 0.04
N VAL A 12 44.25 15.06 -0.07
CA VAL A 12 45.22 14.07 -0.55
C VAL A 12 44.60 13.35 -1.75
N SER A 13 45.17 13.58 -2.92
CA SER A 13 44.89 12.80 -4.12
C SER A 13 45.69 11.50 -4.07
N HIS A 14 45.05 10.38 -4.40
CA HIS A 14 45.78 9.19 -4.83
C HIS A 14 45.13 8.55 -6.05
N SER A 15 45.93 8.48 -7.11
CA SER A 15 45.73 7.59 -8.26
C SER A 15 45.84 6.13 -7.81
N VAL A 16 45.10 5.24 -8.48
CA VAL A 16 45.25 3.79 -8.35
C VAL A 16 45.34 3.19 -9.75
N ASP A 17 46.56 2.81 -10.13
CA ASP A 17 46.82 1.93 -11.27
C ASP A 17 47.21 0.54 -10.76
N ASN A 18 46.76 -0.48 -11.49
CA ASN A 18 47.26 -1.86 -11.56
C ASN A 18 47.38 -2.69 -10.26
N MET A 19 46.62 -3.79 -10.20
CA MET A 19 47.24 -5.11 -9.98
C MET A 19 46.47 -6.22 -10.71
N GLU A 20 47.23 -7.14 -11.30
CA GLU A 20 46.74 -8.21 -12.19
C GLU A 20 46.11 -9.39 -11.44
N SER A 21 45.37 -10.19 -12.20
CA SER A 21 44.72 -11.41 -11.73
C SER A 21 45.64 -12.63 -11.78
N GLY A 22 45.95 -13.21 -10.62
CA GLY A 22 46.55 -14.55 -10.53
C GLY A 22 45.48 -15.64 -10.51
N ARG A 23 45.55 -16.62 -11.42
CA ARG A 23 44.54 -17.70 -11.54
C ARG A 23 45.13 -19.03 -12.01
N SER A 24 45.26 -20.01 -11.11
CA SER A 24 45.34 -21.47 -11.39
C SER A 24 45.13 -22.19 -10.05
N ARG A 25 44.00 -22.90 -9.83
CA ARG A 25 43.81 -24.33 -10.11
C ARG A 25 44.94 -25.23 -9.56
N ASP A 26 44.57 -26.09 -8.61
CA ASP A 26 44.72 -27.54 -8.85
C ASP A 26 43.71 -28.39 -8.07
N SER A 27 43.42 -29.60 -8.57
CA SER A 27 42.41 -30.49 -7.99
C SER A 27 42.68 -31.96 -8.33
N THR A 28 42.94 -32.81 -7.33
CA THR A 28 42.88 -34.28 -7.47
C THR A 28 42.50 -34.97 -6.15
N LEU A 29 41.67 -36.01 -6.22
CA LEU A 29 41.38 -36.92 -5.10
C LEU A 29 41.15 -38.34 -5.64
N SER A 30 41.52 -39.34 -4.83
CA SER A 30 41.92 -40.67 -5.30
C SER A 30 40.84 -41.76 -5.15
N LYS A 31 40.90 -42.77 -6.03
CA LYS A 31 40.36 -44.15 -5.87
C LYS A 31 41.53 -45.10 -5.48
N PRO A 32 41.40 -46.43 -5.14
CA PRO A 32 40.39 -47.40 -5.65
C PRO A 32 40.03 -48.65 -4.74
N ARG A 33 39.39 -49.65 -5.38
CA ARG A 33 39.15 -51.10 -5.03
C ARG A 33 37.80 -51.50 -4.36
N ALA A 34 37.28 -52.75 -4.47
CA ALA A 34 37.25 -53.78 -5.55
C ALA A 34 36.46 -55.07 -5.13
N GLY A 35 35.69 -55.71 -6.05
CA GLY A 35 35.22 -57.12 -5.97
C GLY A 35 33.87 -57.41 -5.26
N ARG A 36 33.18 -58.57 -5.44
CA ARG A 36 33.33 -59.73 -6.36
C ARG A 36 32.08 -60.67 -6.39
N LYS A 37 31.55 -60.99 -7.60
CA LYS A 37 30.74 -62.17 -8.10
C LYS A 37 29.78 -63.05 -7.23
N GLY A 38 28.61 -63.39 -7.84
CA GLY A 38 27.90 -64.72 -7.79
C GLY A 38 26.58 -64.80 -6.99
N GLN A 39 25.58 -65.67 -7.24
CA GLN A 39 25.22 -66.58 -8.37
C GLN A 39 23.72 -67.07 -8.25
N LYS A 40 23.17 -67.65 -9.34
CA LYS A 40 21.80 -68.16 -9.71
C LYS A 40 20.81 -68.77 -8.65
N ALA A 41 19.51 -68.81 -9.05
CA ALA A 41 18.29 -69.45 -8.43
C ALA A 41 18.03 -70.90 -8.97
N PRO A 42 16.82 -71.58 -8.97
CA PRO A 42 15.45 -71.33 -8.39
C PRO A 42 14.63 -72.59 -7.86
N GLY A 43 13.36 -72.40 -7.42
CA GLY A 43 12.25 -73.40 -7.44
C GLY A 43 11.91 -74.18 -6.13
N VAL A 44 10.75 -74.86 -5.94
CA VAL A 44 9.48 -75.00 -6.72
C VAL A 44 8.35 -75.75 -5.94
N ARG A 45 7.06 -75.34 -6.09
CA ARG A 45 5.76 -76.09 -5.80
C ARG A 45 5.53 -76.60 -4.34
N LEU A 46 4.35 -77.05 -3.84
CA LEU A 46 2.97 -77.39 -4.30
C LEU A 46 2.01 -77.27 -3.06
N GLY A 47 0.67 -77.15 -3.06
CA GLY A 47 -0.35 -76.84 -4.10
C GLY A 47 -1.58 -77.77 -4.12
N LEU A 48 -2.68 -77.49 -3.37
CA LEU A 48 -3.97 -78.22 -3.50
C LEU A 48 -5.22 -77.34 -3.28
N ALA A 49 -6.27 -77.56 -4.09
CA ALA A 49 -7.59 -76.93 -3.97
C ALA A 49 -8.69 -77.96 -4.29
N ALA A 50 -9.76 -78.03 -3.48
CA ALA A 50 -11.07 -78.60 -3.83
C ALA A 50 -12.08 -78.51 -2.65
N SER A 51 -12.78 -77.39 -2.50
CA SER A 51 -14.01 -77.26 -1.67
C SER A 51 -14.86 -76.02 -1.95
N MET A 52 -14.55 -75.26 -3.01
CA MET A 52 -15.53 -74.44 -3.73
C MET A 52 -16.33 -75.42 -4.62
N VAL A 53 -17.66 -75.39 -4.71
CA VAL A 53 -18.46 -74.28 -5.27
C VAL A 53 -19.72 -73.94 -4.45
N GLY A 54 -20.20 -74.83 -3.57
CA GLY A 54 -21.54 -74.70 -2.94
C GLY A 54 -21.70 -73.54 -1.94
N ALA A 55 -20.67 -73.24 -1.13
CA ALA A 55 -20.77 -72.24 -0.06
C ALA A 55 -20.66 -70.77 -0.55
N ALA A 56 -20.05 -70.54 -1.71
CA ALA A 56 -19.74 -69.19 -2.20
C ALA A 56 -21.00 -68.39 -2.57
N PHE A 57 -22.00 -69.03 -3.18
CA PHE A 57 -23.23 -68.34 -3.60
C PHE A 57 -24.11 -67.88 -2.43
N LEU A 58 -24.22 -68.71 -1.38
CA LEU A 58 -24.99 -68.33 -0.19
C LEU A 58 -24.27 -67.27 0.66
N PHE A 59 -22.93 -67.29 0.70
CA PHE A 59 -22.16 -66.25 1.39
C PHE A 59 -22.21 -64.90 0.65
N CYS A 60 -22.09 -64.88 -0.69
CA CYS A 60 -22.20 -63.63 -1.46
C CYS A 60 -23.60 -62.99 -1.36
N ALA A 61 -24.67 -63.79 -1.34
CA ALA A 61 -26.03 -63.27 -1.13
C ALA A 61 -26.23 -62.69 0.28
N TYR A 62 -25.64 -63.32 1.31
CA TYR A 62 -25.69 -62.82 2.69
C TYR A 62 -24.88 -61.53 2.87
N VAL A 63 -23.65 -61.48 2.34
CA VAL A 63 -22.76 -60.30 2.46
C VAL A 63 -23.31 -59.07 1.73
N LEU A 64 -23.99 -59.23 0.59
CA LEU A 64 -24.63 -58.11 -0.10
C LEU A 64 -25.89 -57.58 0.63
N PHE A 65 -26.48 -58.37 1.53
CA PHE A 65 -27.66 -57.96 2.30
C PHE A 65 -27.28 -57.35 3.67
N THR A 66 -26.10 -57.69 4.23
CA THR A 66 -25.65 -57.19 5.54
C THR A 66 -24.79 -55.92 5.51
N THR A 67 -24.34 -55.46 4.35
CA THR A 67 -23.51 -54.23 4.24
C THR A 67 -24.30 -52.91 4.19
N HIS A 68 -25.63 -52.96 4.29
CA HIS A 68 -26.49 -51.77 4.41
C HIS A 68 -27.27 -51.72 5.74
N ASN A 69 -26.59 -51.87 6.89
CA ASN A 69 -26.85 -51.03 8.07
C ASN A 69 -25.83 -51.21 9.21
N THR A 70 -25.63 -50.12 9.95
CA THR A 70 -25.04 -50.01 11.31
C THR A 70 -23.61 -50.54 11.56
N PHE A 71 -22.70 -49.57 11.71
CA PHE A 71 -21.85 -49.38 12.90
C PHE A 71 -21.58 -50.61 13.79
N SER A 72 -20.31 -51.04 13.88
CA SER A 72 -19.73 -51.29 15.20
C SER A 72 -18.21 -51.17 15.25
N ILE A 73 -17.77 -50.60 16.36
CA ILE A 73 -16.40 -50.30 16.79
C ILE A 73 -15.55 -51.57 16.85
N HIS A 74 -14.34 -51.56 16.28
CA HIS A 74 -13.13 -52.07 16.96
C HIS A 74 -11.82 -51.66 16.25
N THR A 75 -10.76 -51.54 17.05
CA THR A 75 -9.36 -51.27 16.65
C THR A 75 -9.13 -50.03 15.77
N VAL A 76 -9.08 -48.87 16.41
CA VAL A 76 -8.22 -47.77 15.94
C VAL A 76 -6.79 -48.31 15.93
N SER A 77 -6.24 -48.55 14.74
CA SER A 77 -4.81 -48.78 14.60
C SER A 77 -4.08 -47.47 14.90
N LEU A 78 -3.27 -47.49 15.97
CA LEU A 78 -2.37 -46.38 16.32
C LEU A 78 -1.28 -46.12 15.26
N SER A 79 -1.23 -46.88 14.17
CA SER A 79 -0.40 -46.61 13.00
C SER A 79 -0.93 -45.48 12.09
N GLY A 80 -2.11 -44.92 12.39
CA GLY A 80 -2.73 -43.83 11.63
C GLY A 80 -2.20 -42.41 11.92
N MET A 81 -1.36 -42.20 12.94
CA MET A 81 -0.76 -40.90 13.24
C MET A 81 0.55 -40.62 12.47
N HIS A 82 0.60 -41.00 11.19
CA HIS A 82 1.71 -40.64 10.32
C HIS A 82 1.59 -39.17 9.87
N GLY A 83 2.32 -38.28 10.56
CA GLY A 83 2.74 -36.97 10.03
C GLY A 83 1.64 -35.90 9.92
N MET A 84 1.13 -35.41 11.05
CA MET A 84 0.67 -34.02 11.09
C MET A 84 1.90 -33.11 11.11
N HIS A 85 2.03 -32.23 10.12
CA HIS A 85 3.10 -31.25 10.05
C HIS A 85 3.05 -30.32 11.27
N ARG A 86 4.15 -30.28 12.03
CA ARG A 86 4.34 -29.36 13.16
C ARG A 86 5.47 -28.39 12.85
N PHE A 87 5.35 -27.17 13.38
CA PHE A 87 6.36 -26.13 13.22
C PHE A 87 7.75 -26.65 13.57
N GLY A 88 8.64 -26.69 12.58
CA GLY A 88 10.00 -27.18 12.75
C GLY A 88 10.08 -28.69 13.03
N ASP A 89 9.22 -29.53 12.46
CA ASP A 89 9.44 -30.99 12.43
C ASP A 89 10.47 -31.42 11.35
N GLY A 90 10.70 -30.57 10.34
CA GLY A 90 11.68 -30.78 9.28
C GLY A 90 11.10 -31.30 7.96
N THR A 91 9.77 -31.33 7.81
CA THR A 91 9.11 -31.70 6.55
C THR A 91 8.73 -30.50 5.68
N ALA A 92 8.68 -29.28 6.22
CA ALA A 92 8.61 -28.05 5.42
C ALA A 92 9.90 -27.77 4.62
N HIS A 93 9.71 -27.18 3.43
CA HIS A 93 10.81 -26.68 2.59
C HIS A 93 10.90 -25.15 2.58
N THR A 94 9.84 -24.46 3.00
CA THR A 94 9.78 -23.00 3.05
C THR A 94 9.49 -22.52 4.46
N LEU A 95 10.24 -21.56 4.96
CA LEU A 95 9.88 -20.79 6.16
C LEU A 95 9.24 -19.47 5.73
N VAL A 96 8.14 -19.09 6.36
CA VAL A 96 7.55 -17.76 6.26
C VAL A 96 7.70 -17.05 7.60
N ILE A 97 8.44 -15.94 7.64
CA ILE A 97 8.52 -15.06 8.81
C ILE A 97 7.57 -13.89 8.57
N TYR A 98 6.45 -13.87 9.30
CA TYR A 98 5.42 -12.85 9.26
C TYR A 98 5.63 -11.88 10.42
N VAL A 99 6.04 -10.64 10.16
CA VAL A 99 6.08 -9.56 11.16
C VAL A 99 4.71 -8.91 11.24
N TYR A 100 4.07 -9.06 12.40
CA TYR A 100 2.75 -8.50 12.68
C TYR A 100 2.87 -7.37 13.70
N ALA A 101 2.53 -6.15 13.29
CA ALA A 101 2.37 -5.02 14.20
C ALA A 101 0.90 -4.59 14.19
N HIS A 102 0.22 -4.59 15.34
CA HIS A 102 -1.17 -4.09 15.42
C HIS A 102 -1.21 -2.56 15.53
N THR A 103 -0.54 -1.84 14.63
CA THR A 103 -0.51 -0.36 14.61
C THR A 103 -1.66 0.25 13.79
N ASP A 104 -2.38 -0.59 13.03
CA ASP A 104 -3.50 -0.24 12.15
C ASP A 104 -4.54 -1.36 12.24
N VAL A 105 -5.83 -1.03 12.26
CA VAL A 105 -6.94 -2.01 12.33
C VAL A 105 -7.07 -2.88 11.08
N GLU A 106 -6.55 -2.44 9.93
CA GLU A 106 -6.45 -3.26 8.72
C GLU A 106 -5.33 -4.30 8.84
N TYR A 107 -4.30 -4.09 9.67
CA TYR A 107 -3.22 -5.06 9.86
C TYR A 107 -3.70 -6.33 10.58
N GLU A 108 -4.62 -6.22 11.53
CA GLU A 108 -5.32 -7.38 12.12
C GLU A 108 -6.11 -8.15 11.05
N ARG A 109 -6.87 -7.42 10.21
CA ARG A 109 -7.66 -7.99 9.10
C ARG A 109 -6.77 -8.66 8.04
N ASN A 110 -5.56 -8.15 7.84
CA ASN A 110 -4.53 -8.71 6.97
C ASN A 110 -4.03 -10.05 7.51
N LEU A 111 -3.63 -10.11 8.78
CA LEU A 111 -3.19 -11.34 9.42
C LEU A 111 -4.32 -12.39 9.45
N GLN A 112 -5.54 -12.00 9.81
CA GLN A 112 -6.70 -12.89 9.77
C GLN A 112 -6.95 -13.47 8.37
N TYR A 113 -6.85 -12.65 7.31
CA TYR A 113 -6.97 -13.13 5.93
C TYR A 113 -5.82 -14.07 5.54
N PHE A 114 -4.59 -13.77 5.94
CA PHE A 114 -3.43 -14.62 5.68
C PHE A 114 -3.54 -15.98 6.37
N LEU A 115 -3.95 -16.02 7.64
CA LEU A 115 -4.18 -17.27 8.38
C LEU A 115 -5.35 -18.09 7.79
N GLU A 116 -6.36 -17.44 7.20
CA GLU A 116 -7.54 -18.11 6.60
C GLU A 116 -7.26 -18.66 5.18
N PHE A 117 -6.48 -17.96 4.35
CA PHE A 117 -6.31 -18.29 2.93
C PHE A 117 -4.88 -18.66 2.52
N GLY A 118 -3.88 -18.19 3.27
CA GLY A 118 -2.45 -18.37 3.02
C GLY A 118 -1.77 -19.46 3.85
N VAL A 119 -2.38 -19.93 4.94
CA VAL A 119 -1.86 -21.02 5.77
C VAL A 119 -2.73 -22.26 5.62
N ARG A 120 -2.12 -23.43 5.44
CA ARG A 120 -2.83 -24.73 5.52
C ARG A 120 -1.97 -25.78 6.23
N PRO A 121 -2.59 -26.76 6.91
CA PRO A 121 -1.86 -27.95 7.35
C PRO A 121 -1.21 -28.66 6.16
N ASN A 122 0.04 -29.08 6.32
CA ASN A 122 0.82 -29.85 5.33
C ASN A 122 1.00 -29.15 3.96
N ASP A 123 1.06 -27.81 3.90
CA ASP A 123 1.33 -27.05 2.66
C ASP A 123 2.83 -26.94 2.28
N GLY A 124 3.71 -27.60 3.05
CA GLY A 124 5.17 -27.55 2.89
C GLY A 124 5.82 -26.26 3.42
N CYS A 125 5.06 -25.44 4.14
CA CYS A 125 5.52 -24.20 4.76
C CYS A 125 5.37 -24.24 6.29
N ASP A 126 6.40 -23.73 6.97
CA ASP A 126 6.35 -23.36 8.39
C ASP A 126 6.21 -21.84 8.53
N TYR A 127 5.45 -21.39 9.52
CA TYR A 127 5.11 -19.98 9.70
C TYR A 127 5.54 -19.48 11.07
N LEU A 128 6.51 -18.57 11.13
CA LEU A 128 6.85 -17.82 12.34
C LEU A 128 6.13 -16.47 12.32
N VAL A 129 5.16 -16.27 13.21
CA VAL A 129 4.46 -15.00 13.39
C VAL A 129 5.13 -14.23 14.52
N VAL A 130 5.86 -13.16 14.18
CA VAL A 130 6.47 -12.26 15.17
C VAL A 130 5.47 -11.17 15.50
N VAL A 131 4.89 -11.24 16.69
CA VAL A 131 3.90 -10.28 17.21
C VAL A 131 4.65 -9.14 17.88
N GLN A 132 4.61 -7.96 17.25
CA GLN A 132 5.14 -6.74 17.86
C GLN A 132 4.23 -6.30 19.01
N GLU A 133 4.82 -5.86 20.13
CA GLU A 133 4.12 -5.46 21.34
C GLU A 133 4.65 -4.13 21.91
N GLY A 134 3.85 -3.50 22.77
CA GLY A 134 4.24 -2.28 23.49
C GLY A 134 3.84 -0.99 22.78
N LYS A 135 4.73 0.01 22.78
CA LYS A 135 4.35 1.39 22.44
C LYS A 135 3.86 1.52 20.99
N GLY A 136 2.67 2.10 20.83
CA GLY A 136 2.05 2.36 19.53
C GLY A 136 1.37 1.14 18.90
N VAL A 137 1.32 -0.01 19.60
CA VAL A 137 0.60 -1.20 19.17
C VAL A 137 -0.70 -1.33 19.96
N LEU A 138 -1.77 -1.74 19.28
CA LEU A 138 -3.08 -2.04 19.86
C LEU A 138 -3.12 -3.46 20.43
N ASP A 139 -3.96 -3.69 21.44
CA ASP A 139 -4.17 -5.02 22.02
C ASP A 139 -4.49 -6.06 20.95
N THR A 140 -3.75 -7.17 20.95
CA THR A 140 -3.86 -8.23 19.94
C THR A 140 -4.47 -9.48 20.53
N LYS A 141 -5.44 -10.08 19.82
CA LYS A 141 -5.94 -11.43 20.11
C LYS A 141 -5.80 -12.29 18.87
N LEU A 142 -4.73 -13.08 18.81
CA LEU A 142 -4.55 -14.05 17.74
C LEU A 142 -5.68 -15.09 17.77
N PRO A 143 -6.20 -15.53 16.60
CA PRO A 143 -7.09 -16.69 16.54
C PRO A 143 -6.31 -17.97 16.90
N PRO A 144 -7.01 -19.11 17.14
CA PRO A 144 -6.36 -20.40 17.26
C PRO A 144 -5.43 -20.68 16.06
N LEU A 145 -4.16 -20.97 16.36
CA LEU A 145 -3.12 -21.14 15.35
C LEU A 145 -2.99 -22.63 14.95
N PRO A 146 -2.81 -22.95 13.65
CA PRO A 146 -2.47 -24.30 13.19
C PRO A 146 -1.11 -24.80 13.71
N ASP A 147 -0.93 -26.12 13.79
CA ASP A 147 0.30 -26.79 14.28
C ASP A 147 1.61 -26.37 13.56
N ASN A 148 1.53 -25.92 12.29
CA ASN A 148 2.66 -25.39 11.52
C ASN A 148 2.86 -23.87 11.64
N VAL A 149 2.18 -23.23 12.59
CA VAL A 149 2.34 -21.81 12.92
C VAL A 149 2.85 -21.66 14.35
N HIS A 150 3.97 -20.97 14.51
CA HIS A 150 4.52 -20.59 15.81
C HIS A 150 4.46 -19.06 15.96
N ALA A 151 3.89 -18.56 17.06
CA ALA A 151 3.83 -17.14 17.34
C ALA A 151 4.74 -16.78 18.52
N VAL A 152 5.46 -15.65 18.38
CA VAL A 152 6.43 -15.15 19.37
C VAL A 152 6.25 -13.64 19.58
N PRO A 153 6.31 -13.14 20.82
CA PRO A 153 6.27 -11.71 21.08
C PRO A 153 7.64 -11.06 20.81
N HIS A 154 7.62 -9.80 20.37
CA HIS A 154 8.80 -8.95 20.16
C HIS A 154 8.44 -7.50 20.50
N PRO A 155 9.32 -6.67 21.10
CA PRO A 155 9.02 -5.26 21.30
C PRO A 155 8.91 -4.52 19.96
N ASN A 156 7.97 -3.58 19.81
CA ASN A 156 7.74 -2.82 18.57
C ASN A 156 8.89 -1.87 18.21
N GLU A 157 10.00 -2.44 17.75
CA GLU A 157 11.21 -1.79 17.28
C GLU A 157 11.81 -2.55 16.08
N CYS A 158 12.98 -2.12 15.60
CA CYS A 158 13.75 -2.70 14.50
C CYS A 158 13.18 -2.59 13.08
N TYR A 159 11.87 -2.33 12.90
CA TYR A 159 11.15 -2.44 11.62
C TYR A 159 11.27 -3.83 10.98
N ASP A 160 10.64 -4.05 9.82
CA ASP A 160 10.51 -5.37 9.19
C ASP A 160 11.84 -6.14 9.08
N TRP A 161 12.81 -5.57 8.34
CA TRP A 161 14.12 -6.20 8.11
C TRP A 161 14.93 -6.44 9.38
N GLY A 162 14.85 -5.55 10.36
CA GLY A 162 15.54 -5.71 11.63
C GLY A 162 14.88 -6.77 12.52
N THR A 163 13.55 -6.91 12.48
CA THR A 163 12.84 -7.98 13.18
C THR A 163 13.05 -9.35 12.52
N PHE A 164 13.13 -9.40 11.18
CA PHE A 164 13.58 -10.63 10.48
C PHE A 164 14.98 -11.03 10.93
N GLY A 165 15.91 -10.06 11.01
CA GLY A 165 17.26 -10.29 11.53
C GLY A 165 17.29 -10.78 12.97
N TRP A 166 16.56 -10.13 13.87
CA TRP A 166 16.41 -10.56 15.26
C TRP A 166 15.98 -12.03 15.39
N ALA A 167 14.94 -12.44 14.65
CA ALA A 167 14.40 -13.80 14.72
C ALA A 167 15.44 -14.86 14.32
N ILE A 168 16.34 -14.52 13.40
CA ILE A 168 17.41 -15.37 12.90
C ILE A 168 18.62 -15.36 13.86
N GLU A 169 19.10 -14.18 14.22
CA GLU A 169 20.31 -14.00 15.05
C GLU A 169 20.11 -14.51 16.48
N MET A 170 18.93 -14.29 17.06
CA MET A 170 18.55 -14.81 18.38
C MET A 170 18.12 -16.28 18.36
N ARG A 171 18.15 -16.93 17.18
CA ARG A 171 17.77 -18.34 16.97
C ARG A 171 16.35 -18.69 17.42
N VAL A 172 15.43 -17.74 17.26
CA VAL A 172 13.99 -17.96 17.44
C VAL A 172 13.49 -18.98 16.40
N VAL A 173 14.11 -18.99 15.23
CA VAL A 173 13.96 -20.03 14.21
C VAL A 173 15.32 -20.41 13.61
N ASP A 174 15.52 -21.71 13.38
CA ASP A 174 16.68 -22.22 12.63
C ASP A 174 16.39 -22.19 11.13
N THR A 175 16.87 -21.16 10.44
CA THR A 175 16.67 -20.99 9.00
C THR A 175 17.43 -22.02 8.16
N ALA A 176 18.45 -22.70 8.68
CA ALA A 176 19.26 -23.65 7.90
C ALA A 176 18.50 -24.90 7.45
N ARG A 177 17.31 -25.12 8.04
CA ARG A 177 16.43 -26.27 7.78
C ARG A 177 15.59 -26.13 6.51
N TYR A 178 15.43 -24.92 6.00
CA TYR A 178 14.51 -24.60 4.90
C TYR A 178 15.29 -24.31 3.62
N GLN A 179 14.74 -24.68 2.46
CA GLN A 179 15.32 -24.32 1.17
C GLN A 179 15.10 -22.83 0.85
N PHE A 180 13.91 -22.33 1.20
CA PHE A 180 13.48 -20.97 0.94
C PHE A 180 13.01 -20.27 2.23
N ILE A 181 13.23 -18.97 2.29
CA ILE A 181 12.73 -18.09 3.35
C ILE A 181 11.89 -17.00 2.67
N ILE A 182 10.69 -16.77 3.17
CA ILE A 182 9.81 -15.68 2.79
C ILE A 182 9.64 -14.75 3.99
N PHE A 183 10.07 -13.52 3.80
CA PHE A 183 9.83 -12.40 4.69
C PHE A 183 8.51 -11.73 4.29
N LEU A 184 7.66 -11.46 5.27
CA LEU A 184 6.30 -10.96 5.09
C LEU A 184 5.98 -10.03 6.26
N ASN A 185 5.24 -8.93 6.03
CA ASN A 185 4.79 -8.05 7.11
C ASN A 185 3.26 -7.85 7.09
N SER A 186 2.72 -7.17 8.10
CA SER A 186 1.28 -6.91 8.19
C SER A 186 0.77 -5.76 7.33
N SER A 187 1.62 -5.03 6.61
CA SER A 187 1.21 -4.02 5.62
C SER A 187 0.79 -4.62 4.27
N VAL A 188 0.56 -5.93 4.23
CA VAL A 188 0.05 -6.63 3.04
C VAL A 188 -1.09 -7.60 3.34
N ARG A 189 -2.06 -7.67 2.42
CA ARG A 189 -3.18 -8.60 2.44
C ARG A 189 -3.06 -9.57 1.28
N GLY A 190 -3.05 -10.86 1.60
CA GLY A 190 -2.98 -11.93 0.61
C GLY A 190 -2.85 -13.29 1.26
N PRO A 191 -2.61 -14.35 0.47
CA PRO A 191 -2.46 -14.34 -0.98
C PRO A 191 -3.80 -14.15 -1.71
N PHE A 192 -3.79 -13.42 -2.82
CA PHE A 192 -4.88 -13.44 -3.81
C PHE A 192 -4.41 -14.24 -5.02
N LEU A 193 -5.06 -15.38 -5.27
CA LEU A 193 -4.81 -16.22 -6.44
C LEU A 193 -6.03 -16.16 -7.38
N PRO A 194 -5.84 -16.05 -8.71
CA PRO A 194 -6.94 -16.12 -9.66
C PRO A 194 -7.75 -17.41 -9.52
N SER A 195 -9.04 -17.38 -9.86
CA SER A 195 -9.93 -18.56 -9.77
C SER A 195 -9.50 -19.74 -10.66
N TYR A 196 -8.76 -19.45 -11.73
CA TYR A 196 -8.15 -20.43 -12.64
C TYR A 196 -6.75 -20.91 -12.19
N TRP A 197 -6.24 -20.44 -11.05
CA TRP A 197 -4.95 -20.87 -10.54
C TRP A 197 -4.99 -22.36 -10.11
N PRO A 198 -4.01 -23.19 -10.48
CA PRO A 198 -4.02 -24.60 -10.12
C PRO A 198 -4.00 -24.80 -8.60
N ARG A 199 -5.04 -25.45 -8.04
CA ARG A 199 -5.17 -25.69 -6.59
C ARG A 199 -4.02 -26.48 -5.96
N SER A 200 -3.24 -27.20 -6.77
CA SER A 200 -2.05 -27.96 -6.38
C SER A 200 -0.78 -27.10 -6.26
N ILE A 201 -0.79 -25.84 -6.71
CA ILE A 201 0.35 -24.93 -6.62
C ILE A 201 0.10 -23.95 -5.48
N HIS A 202 0.87 -24.11 -4.40
CA HIS A 202 0.79 -23.23 -3.24
C HIS A 202 1.24 -21.81 -3.56
N TRP A 203 0.72 -20.80 -2.85
CA TRP A 203 1.03 -19.39 -3.14
C TRP A 203 2.53 -19.08 -2.99
N SER A 204 3.22 -19.71 -2.04
CA SER A 204 4.66 -19.52 -1.83
C SER A 204 5.47 -19.88 -3.08
N GLN A 205 4.99 -20.83 -3.88
CA GLN A 205 5.62 -21.24 -5.14
C GLN A 205 5.51 -20.19 -6.25
N VAL A 206 4.63 -19.19 -6.13
CA VAL A 206 4.58 -18.04 -7.05
C VAL A 206 5.86 -17.20 -6.94
N LEU A 207 6.45 -17.16 -5.74
CA LEU A 207 7.72 -16.48 -5.46
C LEU A 207 8.90 -17.45 -5.59
N THR A 208 8.88 -18.62 -4.93
CA THR A 208 10.07 -19.48 -4.84
C THR A 208 10.47 -20.12 -6.17
N ARG A 209 9.54 -20.34 -7.11
CA ARG A 209 9.87 -20.83 -8.47
C ARG A 209 10.59 -19.80 -9.33
N ARG A 210 10.63 -18.53 -8.93
CA ARG A 210 11.40 -17.45 -9.59
C ARG A 210 12.81 -17.31 -9.05
N ILE A 211 13.10 -17.95 -7.91
CA ILE A 211 14.47 -18.07 -7.39
C ILE A 211 15.17 -19.14 -8.23
N THR A 212 16.27 -18.76 -8.85
CA THR A 212 17.02 -19.58 -9.81
C THR A 212 18.51 -19.54 -9.47
N ASP A 213 19.36 -20.18 -10.28
CA ASP A 213 20.81 -20.06 -10.12
C ASP A 213 21.31 -18.61 -10.30
N THR A 214 20.59 -17.79 -11.08
CA THR A 214 20.94 -16.38 -11.32
C THR A 214 20.13 -15.39 -10.47
N THR A 215 18.90 -15.70 -10.07
CA THR A 215 18.01 -14.80 -9.31
C THR A 215 17.90 -15.24 -7.86
N LYS A 216 18.29 -14.39 -6.89
CA LYS A 216 18.40 -14.75 -5.46
C LYS A 216 17.52 -13.94 -4.50
N LEU A 217 16.77 -12.97 -5.01
CA LEU A 217 15.79 -12.19 -4.26
C LEU A 217 14.58 -11.93 -5.15
N VAL A 218 13.39 -12.26 -4.67
CA VAL A 218 12.14 -12.12 -5.42
C VAL A 218 11.10 -11.51 -4.51
N GLY A 219 10.27 -10.58 -4.97
CA GLY A 219 9.14 -10.11 -4.18
C GLY A 219 7.91 -9.79 -4.99
N ALA A 220 6.95 -9.14 -4.37
CA ALA A 220 5.74 -8.69 -5.06
C ALA A 220 6.05 -7.59 -6.09
N THR A 221 6.87 -6.59 -5.71
CA THR A 221 7.31 -5.48 -6.57
C THR A 221 8.82 -5.31 -6.65
N ILE A 222 9.24 -4.52 -7.65
CA ILE A 222 10.48 -3.75 -7.61
C ILE A 222 10.15 -2.26 -7.72
N SER A 223 10.80 -1.44 -6.90
CA SER A 223 10.80 0.02 -7.02
C SER A 223 12.18 0.51 -7.46
N CYS A 224 12.20 1.55 -8.30
CA CYS A 224 13.41 2.30 -8.65
C CYS A 224 13.42 3.71 -8.01
N GLU A 225 12.52 3.97 -7.06
CA GLU A 225 12.57 5.17 -6.24
C GLU A 225 13.87 5.21 -5.42
N GLY A 226 14.48 6.39 -5.36
CA GLY A 226 15.69 6.59 -4.57
C GLY A 226 15.38 7.02 -3.14
N ALA A 227 16.03 6.40 -2.16
CA ALA A 227 15.99 6.85 -0.77
C ALA A 227 17.15 7.80 -0.47
N ASN A 228 16.90 8.80 0.38
CA ASN A 228 17.92 9.70 0.91
C ASN A 228 18.49 9.18 2.23
N LYS A 229 19.81 9.22 2.39
CA LYS A 229 20.50 8.71 3.58
C LYS A 229 20.09 9.51 4.82
N GLY A 230 19.60 8.81 5.85
CA GLY A 230 19.05 9.44 7.05
C GLY A 230 17.85 10.39 6.80
N GLY A 231 17.23 10.36 5.62
CA GLY A 231 16.10 11.23 5.25
C GLY A 231 16.51 12.64 4.77
N VAL A 232 17.80 12.93 4.62
CA VAL A 232 18.29 14.27 4.25
C VAL A 232 18.11 14.51 2.75
N LEU A 233 17.11 15.31 2.35
CA LEU A 233 16.71 15.53 0.95
C LEU A 233 17.83 16.09 0.04
N SER A 234 18.82 16.80 0.61
CA SER A 234 19.99 17.32 -0.10
C SER A 234 21.24 16.43 0.02
N GLY A 235 21.10 15.25 0.64
CA GLY A 235 22.20 14.36 0.98
C GLY A 235 22.55 13.33 -0.09
N GLU A 236 23.28 12.29 0.35
CA GLU A 236 23.55 11.11 -0.46
C GLU A 236 22.22 10.39 -0.79
N MET A 237 21.96 10.13 -2.08
CA MET A 237 20.75 9.41 -2.53
C MET A 237 21.11 8.08 -3.21
N ARG A 238 20.52 7.00 -2.73
CA ARG A 238 20.68 5.64 -3.26
C ARG A 238 19.69 5.45 -4.41
N ARG A 239 20.12 4.80 -5.49
CA ARG A 239 19.34 4.69 -6.75
C ARG A 239 19.35 3.29 -7.37
N ASN A 240 19.58 2.23 -6.59
CA ASN A 240 19.43 0.87 -7.10
C ASN A 240 17.95 0.45 -7.12
N PRO A 241 17.53 -0.37 -8.10
CA PRO A 241 16.26 -1.07 -8.03
C PRO A 241 16.25 -1.94 -6.77
N HIS A 242 15.09 -2.03 -6.13
CA HIS A 242 14.94 -2.83 -4.93
C HIS A 242 13.60 -3.53 -4.87
N VAL A 243 13.63 -4.78 -4.41
CA VAL A 243 12.45 -5.52 -3.97
C VAL A 243 11.95 -4.87 -2.67
N GLN A 244 10.66 -4.52 -2.61
CA GLN A 244 10.10 -3.85 -1.44
C GLN A 244 9.89 -4.83 -0.27
N SER A 245 10.11 -4.38 0.96
CA SER A 245 10.28 -5.22 2.17
C SER A 245 9.08 -6.08 2.56
N TYR A 246 7.86 -5.71 2.12
CA TYR A 246 6.63 -6.29 2.63
C TYR A 246 6.35 -7.74 2.18
N VAL A 247 6.89 -8.18 1.03
CA VAL A 247 6.87 -9.58 0.57
C VAL A 247 8.17 -9.86 -0.16
N VAL A 248 9.08 -10.62 0.46
CA VAL A 248 10.40 -10.94 -0.11
C VAL A 248 10.75 -12.42 0.12
N ALA A 249 11.03 -13.15 -0.95
CA ALA A 249 11.50 -14.53 -0.93
C ALA A 249 12.98 -14.63 -1.33
N THR A 250 13.72 -15.52 -0.67
CA THR A 250 15.13 -15.82 -0.95
C THR A 250 15.45 -17.29 -0.70
N ASP A 251 16.58 -17.78 -1.22
CA ASP A 251 17.14 -19.09 -0.87
C ASP A 251 18.30 -18.95 0.14
N GLN A 252 18.92 -20.07 0.50
CA GLN A 252 20.12 -20.09 1.36
C GLN A 252 21.33 -19.34 0.78
N VAL A 253 21.39 -19.10 -0.55
CA VAL A 253 22.46 -18.31 -1.16
C VAL A 253 22.20 -16.83 -0.93
N GLY A 254 20.99 -16.36 -1.23
CA GLY A 254 20.58 -14.98 -1.01
C GLY A 254 20.58 -14.62 0.48
N LEU A 255 19.98 -15.44 1.36
CA LEU A 255 19.96 -15.20 2.80
C LEU A 255 21.38 -14.99 3.38
N ARG A 256 22.34 -15.80 2.95
CA ARG A 256 23.76 -15.66 3.34
C ARG A 256 24.35 -14.33 2.88
N LEU A 257 24.03 -13.86 1.67
CA LEU A 257 24.48 -12.55 1.18
C LEU A 257 23.87 -11.39 1.97
N LEU A 258 22.58 -11.48 2.35
CA LEU A 258 21.92 -10.49 3.19
C LEU A 258 22.58 -10.41 4.58
N HIS A 259 22.92 -11.55 5.18
CA HIS A 259 23.65 -11.61 6.44
C HIS A 259 25.10 -11.08 6.31
N GLN A 260 25.81 -11.42 5.22
CA GLN A 260 27.19 -11.00 4.98
C GLN A 260 27.38 -9.49 4.76
N ASP A 261 26.35 -8.75 4.33
CA ASP A 261 26.42 -7.28 4.27
C ASP A 261 26.55 -6.65 5.67
N GLY A 262 26.12 -7.35 6.73
CA GLY A 262 26.23 -6.92 8.13
C GLY A 262 25.34 -5.72 8.51
N ARG A 263 24.55 -5.19 7.57
CA ARG A 263 23.62 -4.07 7.79
C ARG A 263 22.18 -4.42 7.41
N VAL A 264 21.96 -5.26 6.40
CA VAL A 264 20.61 -5.57 5.91
C VAL A 264 19.69 -6.14 7.00
N LEU A 265 20.18 -7.06 7.81
CA LEU A 265 19.40 -7.70 8.88
C LEU A 265 19.50 -6.95 10.22
N LYS A 266 20.07 -5.75 10.25
CA LYS A 266 20.31 -5.03 11.51
C LYS A 266 19.04 -4.35 12.03
N CYS A 267 18.86 -4.35 13.35
CA CYS A 267 17.84 -3.54 14.02
C CYS A 267 18.12 -2.03 13.84
N TYR A 268 17.15 -1.29 13.27
CA TYR A 268 17.21 0.16 13.09
C TYR A 268 16.16 0.89 13.92
N ARG A 269 16.50 2.11 14.37
CA ARG A 269 15.58 3.04 15.07
C ARG A 269 15.03 4.16 14.17
N SER A 270 15.56 4.27 12.95
CA SER A 270 15.17 5.28 11.95
C SER A 270 14.64 4.55 10.72
N ILE A 271 13.42 4.91 10.30
CA ILE A 271 12.81 4.36 9.08
C ILE A 271 13.67 4.65 7.85
N HIS A 272 14.34 5.81 7.79
CA HIS A 272 15.22 6.16 6.66
C HIS A 272 16.47 5.28 6.61
N ASP A 273 17.02 4.89 7.77
CA ASP A 273 18.15 3.96 7.82
C ASP A 273 17.70 2.53 7.48
N ALA A 274 16.51 2.10 7.93
CA ALA A 274 15.92 0.82 7.54
C ALA A 274 15.71 0.75 6.02
N ILE A 275 15.13 1.79 5.40
CA ILE A 275 14.97 1.85 3.93
C ILE A 275 16.33 1.83 3.23
N TRP A 276 17.29 2.65 3.67
CA TRP A 276 18.58 2.82 3.00
C TRP A 276 19.51 1.60 3.09
N TYR A 277 19.66 1.04 4.30
CA TYR A 277 20.60 -0.04 4.60
C TYR A 277 19.97 -1.42 4.51
N ALA A 278 18.65 -1.55 4.72
CA ALA A 278 17.97 -2.84 4.71
C ALA A 278 17.11 -3.06 3.46
N GLU A 279 16.10 -2.22 3.19
CA GLU A 279 15.24 -2.44 2.01
C GLU A 279 16.02 -2.30 0.70
N MET A 280 16.54 -1.10 0.41
CA MET A 280 17.39 -0.89 -0.77
C MET A 280 18.72 -1.64 -0.68
N GLY A 281 19.23 -1.86 0.54
CA GLY A 281 20.48 -2.57 0.80
C GLY A 281 20.41 -4.06 0.48
N SER A 282 19.28 -4.72 0.75
CA SER A 282 19.07 -6.15 0.48
C SER A 282 19.27 -6.48 -0.99
N SER A 283 18.59 -5.75 -1.86
CA SER A 283 18.67 -5.92 -3.31
C SER A 283 20.05 -5.53 -3.83
N ALA A 284 20.69 -4.50 -3.26
CA ALA A 284 22.05 -4.15 -3.63
C ALA A 284 23.10 -5.18 -3.20
N ALA A 285 22.96 -5.85 -2.06
CA ALA A 285 23.85 -6.93 -1.64
C ALA A 285 23.82 -8.09 -2.63
N ILE A 286 22.62 -8.43 -3.12
CA ILE A 286 22.37 -9.47 -4.14
C ILE A 286 22.96 -9.06 -5.50
N LEU A 287 22.70 -7.84 -5.96
CA LEU A 287 23.21 -7.29 -7.23
C LEU A 287 24.74 -7.14 -7.23
N ASN A 288 25.33 -6.67 -6.13
CA ASN A 288 26.78 -6.53 -5.98
C ASN A 288 27.50 -7.90 -5.97
N ALA A 289 26.82 -8.97 -5.57
CA ALA A 289 27.31 -10.34 -5.64
C ALA A 289 27.16 -10.97 -7.03
N GLY A 290 26.66 -10.24 -8.04
CA GLY A 290 26.51 -10.70 -9.42
C GLY A 290 25.23 -11.49 -9.72
N TYR A 291 24.34 -11.63 -8.73
CA TYR A 291 23.01 -12.22 -8.89
C TYR A 291 21.98 -11.16 -9.30
N ASN A 292 20.86 -11.61 -9.83
CA ASN A 292 19.71 -10.78 -10.21
C ASN A 292 18.62 -10.79 -9.12
N ILE A 293 17.69 -9.85 -9.24
CA ILE A 293 16.43 -9.79 -8.48
C ILE A 293 15.24 -9.98 -9.43
N ASP A 294 14.06 -10.32 -8.93
CA ASP A 294 12.83 -10.42 -9.75
C ASP A 294 11.59 -10.00 -8.95
N SER A 295 10.44 -9.85 -9.62
CA SER A 295 9.16 -9.54 -8.97
C SER A 295 7.96 -10.21 -9.64
N LEU A 296 6.78 -10.08 -9.03
CA LEU A 296 5.52 -10.52 -9.64
C LEU A 296 4.99 -9.55 -10.70
N MET A 297 5.55 -8.33 -10.78
CA MET A 297 5.11 -7.27 -11.71
C MET A 297 5.31 -7.68 -13.18
N LEU A 298 4.21 -7.71 -13.95
CA LEU A 298 4.23 -8.10 -15.37
C LEU A 298 5.20 -7.28 -16.24
N ARG A 299 5.34 -5.98 -15.94
CA ARG A 299 6.25 -5.07 -16.66
C ARG A 299 7.74 -5.43 -16.54
N TYR A 300 8.12 -6.15 -15.49
CA TYR A 300 9.52 -6.41 -15.14
C TYR A 300 9.96 -7.87 -15.37
N GLN A 301 9.10 -8.67 -16.00
CA GLN A 301 9.40 -10.07 -16.30
C GLN A 301 10.56 -10.18 -17.28
N GLY A 302 11.63 -10.87 -16.86
CA GLY A 302 12.83 -11.08 -17.67
C GLY A 302 13.81 -9.91 -17.71
N VAL A 303 13.62 -8.86 -16.91
CA VAL A 303 14.58 -7.75 -16.79
C VAL A 303 15.83 -8.21 -16.04
N ASP A 304 17.01 -7.90 -16.60
CA ASP A 304 18.29 -8.09 -15.91
C ASP A 304 18.67 -6.81 -15.14
N TRP A 305 18.45 -6.81 -13.83
CA TRP A 305 18.71 -5.67 -12.96
C TRP A 305 20.20 -5.49 -12.63
N ARG A 306 21.06 -6.41 -13.08
CA ARG A 306 22.52 -6.23 -13.01
C ARG A 306 23.01 -5.21 -14.04
N ASP A 307 22.26 -5.00 -15.13
CA ASP A 307 22.47 -3.86 -16.01
C ASP A 307 21.95 -2.58 -15.35
N LYS A 308 22.88 -1.64 -15.14
CA LYS A 308 22.61 -0.33 -14.55
C LYS A 308 21.79 0.59 -15.46
N SER A 309 21.68 0.29 -16.76
CA SER A 309 20.80 1.03 -17.67
C SER A 309 19.32 0.95 -17.23
N HIS A 310 18.92 -0.16 -16.61
CA HIS A 310 17.56 -0.38 -16.11
C HIS A 310 17.26 0.30 -14.76
N TRP A 311 18.25 0.87 -14.07
CA TRP A 311 18.06 1.41 -12.70
C TRP A 311 17.20 2.69 -12.67
N GLY A 312 16.99 3.34 -13.82
CA GLY A 312 16.01 4.41 -13.99
C GLY A 312 14.58 3.93 -14.26
N CYS A 313 14.24 2.67 -13.95
CA CYS A 313 12.91 2.12 -14.24
C CYS A 313 11.79 2.97 -13.66
N ASN A 314 10.62 2.96 -14.31
CA ASN A 314 9.47 3.76 -13.87
C ASN A 314 9.75 5.26 -13.69
N ALA A 315 10.74 5.82 -14.41
CA ALA A 315 11.25 7.18 -14.22
C ALA A 315 11.76 7.47 -12.79
N GLY A 316 12.18 6.45 -12.04
CA GLY A 316 12.61 6.56 -10.65
C GLY A 316 11.47 6.73 -9.65
N ILE A 317 10.27 6.23 -9.96
CA ILE A 317 9.06 6.39 -9.16
C ILE A 317 8.60 5.04 -8.59
N ASN A 318 8.08 5.06 -7.36
CA ASN A 318 7.51 3.91 -6.66
C ASN A 318 6.11 3.55 -7.20
N PRO A 319 5.82 2.29 -7.57
CA PRO A 319 4.58 1.95 -8.26
C PRO A 319 3.34 1.80 -7.35
N TYR A 320 3.39 2.19 -6.05
CA TYR A 320 2.32 1.89 -5.08
C TYR A 320 0.98 2.60 -5.32
N ALA A 321 1.00 3.83 -5.81
CA ALA A 321 -0.17 4.71 -5.86
C ALA A 321 -0.83 4.74 -7.25
N ASP A 322 -2.02 5.33 -7.31
CA ASP A 322 -2.85 5.31 -8.51
C ASP A 322 -2.13 5.92 -9.72
N HIS A 323 -2.12 5.17 -10.82
CA HIS A 323 -1.45 5.44 -12.09
C HIS A 323 0.08 5.51 -12.05
N MET A 324 0.72 5.30 -10.88
CA MET A 324 2.18 5.33 -10.75
C MET A 324 2.87 4.05 -11.24
N TYR A 325 2.13 3.03 -11.65
CA TYR A 325 2.65 1.86 -12.38
C TYR A 325 2.38 2.04 -13.89
N ASP A 326 3.20 2.84 -14.57
CA ASP A 326 3.11 3.07 -16.03
C ASP A 326 1.73 3.53 -16.55
N GLY A 327 1.04 4.38 -15.79
CA GLY A 327 -0.31 4.87 -16.10
C GLY A 327 -1.45 3.93 -15.66
N ILE A 328 -1.13 2.75 -15.12
CA ILE A 328 -2.10 1.82 -14.52
C ILE A 328 -1.85 1.64 -13.02
N ASN A 329 -2.73 0.85 -12.37
CA ASN A 329 -2.66 0.52 -10.95
C ASN A 329 -2.16 -0.92 -10.80
N ILE A 330 -1.46 -1.21 -9.71
CA ILE A 330 -1.01 -2.58 -9.42
C ILE A 330 -2.20 -3.51 -9.17
N SER A 331 -2.17 -4.70 -9.79
CA SER A 331 -3.19 -5.74 -9.61
C SER A 331 -3.15 -6.40 -8.23
N PRO A 332 -4.29 -6.80 -7.62
CA PRO A 332 -4.28 -7.64 -6.41
C PRO A 332 -3.56 -8.97 -6.56
N PHE A 333 -3.39 -9.45 -7.79
CA PHE A 333 -2.64 -10.67 -8.09
C PHE A 333 -1.12 -10.44 -8.18
N GLU A 334 -0.67 -9.18 -8.19
CA GLU A 334 0.75 -8.81 -8.15
C GLU A 334 1.17 -8.39 -6.72
N VAL A 335 0.33 -7.65 -5.97
CA VAL A 335 0.63 -7.03 -4.65
C VAL A 335 -0.65 -6.61 -3.89
N LYS A 336 -0.61 -6.40 -2.55
CA LYS A 336 -1.40 -5.39 -1.78
C LYS A 336 -1.10 -5.44 -0.27
N GLU A 337 -1.19 -4.41 0.59
CA GLU A 337 -2.02 -3.17 0.63
C GLU A 337 -1.52 -2.20 1.74
N PHE A 338 -0.99 -1.01 1.38
CA PHE A 338 -0.75 0.11 2.33
C PHE A 338 -1.81 1.21 2.13
N LEU A 339 -2.19 1.90 3.21
CA LEU A 339 -3.10 3.08 3.24
C LEU A 339 -4.50 2.87 2.62
N LEU A 340 -5.33 2.02 3.22
CA LEU A 340 -6.77 1.98 2.88
C LEU A 340 -7.48 3.33 3.14
N GLU A 341 -7.04 4.10 4.13
CA GLU A 341 -7.57 5.44 4.41
C GLU A 341 -7.39 6.40 3.22
N ALA A 342 -6.30 6.26 2.45
CA ALA A 342 -6.06 7.05 1.24
C ALA A 342 -6.91 6.60 0.04
N GLN A 343 -7.73 5.56 0.20
CA GLN A 343 -8.65 4.99 -0.80
C GLN A 343 -8.03 4.63 -2.16
N TRP A 344 -6.71 4.43 -2.23
CA TRP A 344 -6.04 4.04 -3.48
C TRP A 344 -6.73 2.83 -4.10
N ALA A 345 -6.88 2.83 -5.43
CA ALA A 345 -7.50 1.73 -6.16
C ALA A 345 -6.75 0.41 -5.91
N THR A 346 -5.44 0.50 -5.68
CA THR A 346 -4.62 -0.60 -5.15
C THR A 346 -5.27 -1.19 -3.89
N ALA A 347 -5.40 -0.44 -2.81
CA ALA A 347 -5.96 -0.88 -1.53
C ALA A 347 -7.42 -1.34 -1.62
N THR A 348 -8.31 -0.50 -2.14
CA THR A 348 -9.76 -0.76 -2.21
C THR A 348 -10.09 -2.04 -2.99
N HIS A 349 -9.30 -2.39 -4.01
CA HIS A 349 -9.42 -3.68 -4.69
C HIS A 349 -9.11 -4.88 -3.76
N ALA A 350 -8.05 -4.86 -2.94
CA ALA A 350 -7.77 -5.98 -2.02
C ALA A 350 -8.91 -6.20 -1.03
N LYS A 351 -9.41 -5.13 -0.41
CA LYS A 351 -10.61 -5.19 0.45
C LYS A 351 -11.81 -5.82 -0.28
N LYS A 352 -12.06 -5.47 -1.54
CA LYS A 352 -13.13 -6.06 -2.35
C LYS A 352 -12.89 -7.55 -2.64
N TYR A 353 -11.67 -7.93 -3.01
CA TYR A 353 -11.29 -9.32 -3.26
C TYR A 353 -11.42 -10.19 -2.01
N SER A 354 -11.13 -9.68 -0.81
CA SER A 354 -11.34 -10.40 0.44
C SER A 354 -12.81 -10.65 0.77
N ILE A 355 -13.70 -9.73 0.40
CA ILE A 355 -15.15 -9.93 0.51
C ILE A 355 -15.60 -11.07 -0.41
N TRP A 356 -15.11 -11.07 -1.66
CA TRP A 356 -15.40 -12.11 -2.65
C TRP A 356 -14.85 -13.49 -2.25
N ALA A 357 -13.60 -13.58 -1.82
CA ALA A 357 -12.96 -14.83 -1.37
C ALA A 357 -13.72 -15.50 -0.20
N ARG A 358 -14.27 -14.70 0.71
CA ARG A 358 -15.09 -15.15 1.84
C ARG A 358 -16.56 -15.41 1.50
N HIS A 359 -16.98 -15.21 0.25
CA HIS A 359 -18.38 -15.30 -0.18
C HIS A 359 -19.35 -14.39 0.62
N LYS A 360 -18.84 -13.27 1.16
CA LYS A 360 -19.60 -12.32 2.01
C LYS A 360 -20.25 -11.21 1.18
N PHE A 361 -20.95 -11.56 0.11
CA PHE A 361 -21.60 -10.61 -0.80
C PHE A 361 -22.95 -11.12 -1.30
N ASN A 362 -23.84 -10.19 -1.64
CA ASN A 362 -25.09 -10.50 -2.32
C ASN A 362 -24.89 -10.43 -3.84
N LEU A 363 -25.41 -11.42 -4.57
CA LEU A 363 -25.28 -11.53 -6.03
C LEU A 363 -26.06 -10.45 -6.80
N THR A 364 -27.08 -9.83 -6.18
CA THR A 364 -27.83 -8.73 -6.81
C THR A 364 -27.18 -7.36 -6.58
N ASP A 365 -26.20 -7.27 -5.68
CA ASP A 365 -25.59 -5.99 -5.31
C ASP A 365 -24.48 -5.62 -6.29
N ASN A 366 -24.43 -4.34 -6.67
CA ASN A 366 -23.33 -3.79 -7.42
C ASN A 366 -23.04 -2.39 -6.90
N GLU A 367 -21.90 -2.20 -6.23
CA GLU A 367 -21.50 -0.90 -5.63
C GLU A 367 -21.46 0.25 -6.64
N TYR A 368 -21.36 -0.05 -7.95
CA TYR A 368 -21.51 0.95 -9.01
C TYR A 368 -22.88 1.63 -9.01
N THR A 369 -23.96 0.97 -8.57
CA THR A 369 -25.30 1.58 -8.59
C THR A 369 -25.45 2.65 -7.50
N THR A 370 -24.88 2.41 -6.32
CA THR A 370 -24.90 3.35 -5.18
C THR A 370 -23.84 4.44 -5.33
N LYS A 371 -22.63 4.11 -5.79
CA LYS A 371 -21.52 5.07 -6.02
C LYS A 371 -21.44 5.61 -7.44
N LYS A 372 -22.52 5.52 -8.22
CA LYS A 372 -22.54 5.85 -9.66
C LYS A 372 -21.98 7.24 -9.97
N THR A 373 -22.32 8.24 -9.17
CA THR A 373 -21.86 9.62 -9.36
C THR A 373 -20.37 9.76 -9.03
N GLU A 374 -19.95 9.31 -7.84
CA GLU A 374 -18.56 9.32 -7.36
C GLU A 374 -17.61 8.70 -8.38
N LEU A 375 -17.90 7.47 -8.83
CA LEU A 375 -17.09 6.71 -9.78
C LEU A 375 -17.08 7.31 -11.20
N ARG A 376 -18.05 8.16 -11.55
CA ARG A 376 -18.10 8.86 -12.84
C ARG A 376 -17.42 10.23 -12.80
N ASN A 377 -17.36 10.88 -11.63
CA ASN A 377 -16.95 12.28 -11.49
C ASN A 377 -15.60 12.60 -12.14
N MET A 378 -14.57 11.78 -11.96
CA MET A 378 -13.25 12.02 -12.56
C MET A 378 -13.31 12.05 -14.10
N LYS A 379 -14.11 11.17 -14.73
CA LYS A 379 -14.29 11.15 -16.19
C LYS A 379 -15.16 12.31 -16.69
N ILE A 380 -16.17 12.69 -15.91
CA ILE A 380 -17.02 13.88 -16.15
C ILE A 380 -16.17 15.15 -16.13
N LEU A 381 -15.36 15.36 -15.07
CA LEU A 381 -14.48 16.51 -14.91
C LEU A 381 -13.45 16.59 -16.03
N ASN A 382 -12.80 15.46 -16.39
CA ASN A 382 -11.85 15.41 -17.49
C ASN A 382 -12.49 15.74 -18.85
N MET A 383 -13.73 15.30 -19.14
CA MET A 383 -14.41 15.70 -20.38
C MET A 383 -14.86 17.17 -20.34
N ARG A 384 -15.35 17.68 -19.21
CA ARG A 384 -15.68 19.11 -19.05
C ARG A 384 -14.47 20.01 -19.26
N ALA A 385 -13.32 19.66 -18.70
CA ALA A 385 -12.06 20.38 -18.89
C ALA A 385 -11.57 20.34 -20.36
N ARG A 386 -11.85 19.25 -21.09
CA ARG A 386 -11.56 19.14 -22.54
C ARG A 386 -12.45 20.04 -23.40
N GLY A 387 -13.70 20.24 -22.99
CA GLY A 387 -14.69 21.02 -23.73
C GLY A 387 -15.18 20.36 -25.04
N HIS A 388 -16.18 20.98 -25.66
CA HIS A 388 -16.93 20.41 -26.78
C HIS A 388 -16.48 20.88 -28.17
N ALA A 389 -15.52 21.79 -28.29
CA ALA A 389 -15.10 22.40 -29.56
C ALA A 389 -14.70 21.35 -30.63
N CYS A 390 -14.04 20.29 -30.18
CA CYS A 390 -13.59 19.18 -31.02
C CYS A 390 -14.57 18.00 -31.10
N PHE A 391 -15.70 18.03 -30.38
CA PHE A 391 -16.65 16.92 -30.34
C PHE A 391 -17.45 16.83 -31.64
N ASP A 392 -17.60 15.62 -32.19
CA ASP A 392 -18.30 15.42 -33.46
C ASP A 392 -19.78 15.10 -33.23
N PHE A 393 -20.58 16.16 -33.06
CA PHE A 393 -22.02 16.09 -32.79
C PHE A 393 -22.80 15.28 -33.84
N GLU A 394 -22.47 15.43 -35.12
CA GLU A 394 -23.16 14.74 -36.22
C GLU A 394 -22.81 13.27 -36.24
N PHE A 395 -21.53 12.93 -36.04
CA PHE A 395 -21.12 11.53 -35.86
C PHE A 395 -21.81 10.89 -34.64
N TYR A 396 -21.87 11.61 -33.51
CA TYR A 396 -22.51 11.11 -32.30
C TYR A 396 -24.01 10.88 -32.50
N LYS A 397 -24.74 11.83 -33.11
CA LYS A 397 -26.15 11.68 -33.50
C LYS A 397 -26.37 10.48 -34.42
N ALA A 398 -25.59 10.37 -35.50
CA ALA A 398 -25.75 9.33 -36.51
C ALA A 398 -25.56 7.90 -35.96
N HIS A 399 -24.75 7.73 -34.90
CA HIS A 399 -24.49 6.43 -34.26
C HIS A 399 -25.30 6.22 -32.97
N ASN A 400 -26.17 7.16 -32.59
CA ASN A 400 -27.05 7.08 -31.42
C ASN A 400 -28.47 7.58 -31.79
N PRO A 401 -29.18 6.87 -32.70
CA PRO A 401 -30.47 7.31 -33.24
C PRO A 401 -31.63 7.24 -32.24
N ASP A 402 -31.40 6.67 -31.05
CA ASP A 402 -32.33 6.65 -29.92
C ASP A 402 -32.40 8.01 -29.18
N LEU A 403 -31.43 8.90 -29.42
CA LEU A 403 -31.41 10.21 -28.79
C LEU A 403 -32.49 11.13 -29.39
N PRO A 404 -33.27 11.85 -28.55
CA PRO A 404 -34.21 12.84 -29.04
C PRO A 404 -33.54 13.96 -29.85
N VAL A 405 -34.36 14.73 -30.57
CA VAL A 405 -33.90 15.89 -31.35
C VAL A 405 -33.39 16.98 -30.41
N TRP A 406 -32.09 16.98 -30.17
CA TRP A 406 -31.40 17.87 -29.25
C TRP A 406 -30.43 18.83 -29.95
N GLY A 407 -30.21 19.99 -29.32
CA GLY A 407 -29.18 20.96 -29.68
C GLY A 407 -27.78 20.49 -29.25
N PRO A 408 -26.69 21.08 -29.80
CA PRO A 408 -25.31 20.70 -29.49
C PRO A 408 -25.00 20.69 -27.99
N GLU A 409 -25.45 21.71 -27.25
CA GLU A 409 -25.18 21.87 -25.82
C GLU A 409 -25.78 20.72 -24.99
N THR A 410 -27.04 20.35 -25.29
CA THR A 410 -27.73 19.22 -24.65
C THR A 410 -27.07 17.88 -25.00
N ILE A 411 -26.63 17.71 -26.24
CA ILE A 411 -25.91 16.49 -26.67
C ILE A 411 -24.57 16.37 -25.95
N TRP A 412 -23.86 17.49 -25.78
CA TRP A 412 -22.59 17.52 -25.06
C TRP A 412 -22.77 17.16 -23.59
N GLU A 413 -23.70 17.80 -22.87
CA GLU A 413 -23.95 17.46 -21.46
C GLU A 413 -24.47 16.02 -21.31
N HIS A 414 -25.30 15.53 -22.23
CA HIS A 414 -25.69 14.13 -22.27
C HIS A 414 -24.48 13.19 -22.47
N PHE A 415 -23.59 13.48 -23.42
CA PHE A 415 -22.37 12.70 -23.63
C PHE A 415 -21.47 12.70 -22.39
N VAL A 416 -21.24 13.87 -21.79
CA VAL A 416 -20.39 14.07 -20.62
C VAL A 416 -20.94 13.32 -19.40
N THR A 417 -22.23 13.43 -19.09
CA THR A 417 -22.82 12.88 -17.85
C THR A 417 -23.23 11.41 -17.97
N SER A 418 -23.65 10.99 -19.16
CA SER A 418 -24.27 9.69 -19.40
C SER A 418 -23.60 8.91 -20.53
N GLY A 419 -23.57 9.44 -21.74
CA GLY A 419 -23.23 8.68 -22.94
C GLY A 419 -21.83 8.05 -22.94
N GLN A 420 -20.82 8.76 -22.43
CA GLN A 420 -19.45 8.24 -22.28
C GLN A 420 -19.32 7.07 -21.28
N HIS A 421 -20.38 6.74 -20.56
CA HIS A 421 -20.48 5.65 -19.59
C HIS A 421 -21.48 4.56 -20.01
N GLU A 422 -22.16 4.74 -21.14
CA GLU A 422 -23.15 3.81 -21.71
C GLU A 422 -22.57 2.97 -22.86
N GLY A 423 -21.29 3.14 -23.17
CA GLY A 423 -20.65 2.49 -24.32
C GLY A 423 -21.04 3.10 -25.67
N ARG A 424 -21.72 4.25 -25.67
CA ARG A 424 -22.13 4.97 -26.89
C ARG A 424 -20.95 5.30 -27.78
N VAL A 425 -21.15 5.19 -29.09
CA VAL A 425 -20.11 5.47 -30.09
C VAL A 425 -19.95 7.00 -30.23
N PHE A 426 -18.72 7.50 -30.06
CA PHE A 426 -18.37 8.92 -30.17
C PHE A 426 -16.98 9.10 -30.80
N ARG A 427 -16.69 10.31 -31.30
CA ARG A 427 -15.33 10.70 -31.70
C ARG A 427 -15.09 12.18 -31.48
N PHE A 428 -13.82 12.56 -31.42
CA PHE A 428 -13.36 13.94 -31.49
C PHE A 428 -12.60 14.13 -32.81
N ARG A 429 -12.80 15.28 -33.47
CA ARG A 429 -12.14 15.62 -34.75
C ARG A 429 -10.69 16.04 -34.58
N CYS A 430 -10.31 16.51 -33.39
CA CYS A 430 -8.95 16.91 -33.05
C CYS A 430 -8.13 15.71 -32.52
N LYS A 431 -6.81 15.73 -32.74
CA LYS A 431 -5.90 14.69 -32.23
C LYS A 431 -5.99 14.56 -30.70
N PRO A 432 -5.84 13.35 -30.12
CA PRO A 432 -5.68 13.19 -28.67
C PRO A 432 -4.55 14.07 -28.15
N GLY A 433 -4.75 14.73 -27.01
CA GLY A 433 -3.77 15.66 -26.43
C GLY A 433 -3.76 17.09 -27.01
N ALA A 434 -4.50 17.37 -28.08
CA ALA A 434 -4.70 18.74 -28.55
C ALA A 434 -5.69 19.48 -27.63
N VAL A 435 -5.18 20.07 -26.54
CA VAL A 435 -5.95 20.93 -25.65
C VAL A 435 -5.99 22.34 -26.25
N GLU A 436 -6.94 22.57 -27.17
CA GLU A 436 -7.39 23.95 -27.41
C GLU A 436 -8.21 24.39 -26.20
N PHE A 437 -7.52 24.90 -25.17
CA PHE A 437 -8.13 25.84 -24.25
C PHE A 437 -8.80 26.93 -25.08
N ALA A 438 -10.04 27.30 -24.74
CA ALA A 438 -10.67 28.46 -25.33
C ALA A 438 -9.69 29.63 -25.18
N LYS A 439 -9.21 30.17 -26.31
CA LYS A 439 -8.20 31.24 -26.28
C LYS A 439 -8.75 32.35 -25.38
N PRO A 440 -8.00 32.80 -24.35
CA PRO A 440 -8.43 33.96 -23.59
C PRO A 440 -8.72 35.10 -24.58
N PRO A 441 -9.72 35.96 -24.31
CA PRO A 441 -10.13 37.00 -25.24
C PRO A 441 -8.88 37.77 -25.69
N PRO A 442 -8.72 38.00 -27.01
CA PRO A 442 -7.44 38.40 -27.58
C PRO A 442 -6.93 39.63 -26.86
N SER A 443 -5.75 39.50 -26.24
CA SER A 443 -5.08 40.60 -25.55
C SER A 443 -5.11 41.82 -26.47
N PRO A 444 -5.48 43.01 -25.96
CA PRO A 444 -5.56 44.20 -26.78
C PRO A 444 -4.25 44.36 -27.55
N LYS A 445 -4.34 44.49 -28.88
CA LYS A 445 -3.16 44.53 -29.75
C LYS A 445 -2.14 45.51 -29.16
N PRO A 446 -0.85 45.13 -29.02
CA PRO A 446 0.14 46.05 -28.51
C PRO A 446 0.09 47.33 -29.35
N PRO A 447 0.06 48.52 -28.72
CA PRO A 447 0.00 49.76 -29.46
C PRO A 447 1.20 49.83 -30.40
N ARG A 448 0.96 50.30 -31.63
CA ARG A 448 2.03 50.50 -32.64
C ARG A 448 3.14 51.32 -31.97
N PRO A 449 4.43 50.93 -32.11
CA PRO A 449 5.51 51.59 -31.40
C PRO A 449 5.53 53.08 -31.73
N SER A 450 5.36 53.89 -30.68
CA SER A 450 5.51 55.34 -30.75
C SER A 450 6.97 55.71 -31.06
N PRO A 451 7.24 56.88 -31.67
CA PRO A 451 8.60 57.38 -31.78
C PRO A 451 9.24 57.55 -30.40
N PRO A 452 10.58 57.48 -30.28
CA PRO A 452 11.25 57.60 -28.99
C PRO A 452 11.00 58.99 -28.38
N LEU A 453 10.40 59.00 -27.18
CA LEU A 453 10.26 60.19 -26.34
C LEU A 453 11.46 60.32 -25.39
N PRO A 454 11.77 61.55 -24.92
CA PRO A 454 13.03 61.87 -24.26
C PRO A 454 13.13 61.31 -22.83
N PRO A 455 14.35 61.26 -22.23
CA PRO A 455 14.56 60.66 -20.91
C PRO A 455 13.95 61.50 -19.79
N GLY A 456 12.80 61.04 -19.29
CA GLY A 456 12.09 61.52 -18.11
C GLY A 456 10.94 60.55 -17.76
N ASP A 457 10.54 60.51 -16.48
CA ASP A 457 9.33 59.81 -15.98
C ASP A 457 9.34 58.27 -15.87
N THR A 458 10.49 57.65 -15.61
CA THR A 458 10.53 56.25 -15.10
C THR A 458 9.98 56.07 -13.68
N ALA A 459 9.86 57.14 -12.89
CA ALA A 459 9.42 57.08 -11.49
C ALA A 459 7.89 56.84 -11.32
N GLN A 460 7.05 57.53 -12.09
CA GLN A 460 5.59 57.45 -11.93
C GLN A 460 5.00 56.11 -12.38
N ALA A 461 5.55 55.51 -13.44
CA ALA A 461 5.13 54.19 -13.92
C ALA A 461 5.42 53.07 -12.90
N GLN A 462 6.53 53.16 -12.16
CA GLN A 462 6.89 52.19 -11.12
C GLN A 462 6.02 52.34 -9.86
N GLN A 463 5.67 53.57 -9.47
CA GLN A 463 4.72 53.80 -8.38
C GLN A 463 3.31 53.27 -8.69
N ALA A 464 2.80 53.47 -9.91
CA ALA A 464 1.47 52.99 -10.30
C ALA A 464 1.35 51.45 -10.24
N GLY A 465 2.38 50.72 -10.68
CA GLY A 465 2.44 49.26 -10.55
C GLY A 465 2.50 48.79 -9.09
N ALA A 466 3.34 49.43 -8.27
CA ALA A 466 3.45 49.11 -6.84
C ALA A 466 2.11 49.34 -6.10
N GLN A 467 1.38 50.42 -6.41
CA GLN A 467 0.07 50.71 -5.84
C GLN A 467 -0.97 49.63 -6.21
N GLN A 468 -0.96 49.15 -7.46
CA GLN A 468 -1.87 48.08 -7.91
C GLN A 468 -1.57 46.74 -7.21
N HIS A 469 -0.30 46.39 -7.03
CA HIS A 469 0.09 45.19 -6.29
C HIS A 469 -0.25 45.28 -4.80
N ALA A 470 -0.06 46.45 -4.15
CA ALA A 470 -0.47 46.68 -2.77
C ALA A 470 -1.98 46.51 -2.58
N ASN A 471 -2.80 47.15 -3.43
CA ASN A 471 -4.26 47.04 -3.39
C ASN A 471 -4.75 45.59 -3.62
N ALA A 472 -4.05 44.82 -4.46
CA ALA A 472 -4.36 43.40 -4.68
C ALA A 472 -4.02 42.53 -3.45
N ALA A 473 -2.89 42.79 -2.80
CA ALA A 473 -2.48 42.10 -1.57
C ALA A 473 -3.41 42.41 -0.39
N GLU A 474 -3.82 43.67 -0.21
CA GLU A 474 -4.77 44.09 0.82
C GLU A 474 -6.14 43.43 0.63
N LYS A 475 -6.62 43.33 -0.62
CA LYS A 475 -7.86 42.62 -0.95
C LYS A 475 -7.77 41.12 -0.67
N ALA A 476 -6.64 40.48 -0.96
CA ALA A 476 -6.40 39.07 -0.64
C ALA A 476 -6.33 38.83 0.87
N ALA A 477 -5.63 39.69 1.62
CA ALA A 477 -5.57 39.63 3.09
C ALA A 477 -6.96 39.81 3.73
N THR A 478 -7.77 40.73 3.21
CA THR A 478 -9.15 40.94 3.67
C THR A 478 -10.03 39.71 3.42
N GLN A 479 -9.87 39.05 2.26
CA GLN A 479 -10.59 37.80 1.95
C GLN A 479 -10.13 36.62 2.83
N ALA A 480 -8.83 36.52 3.12
CA ALA A 480 -8.30 35.51 4.04
C ALA A 480 -8.80 35.71 5.48
N ALA A 481 -8.84 36.95 5.97
CA ALA A 481 -9.39 37.28 7.30
C ALA A 481 -10.89 36.96 7.41
N ALA A 482 -11.67 37.22 6.35
CA ALA A 482 -13.08 36.84 6.29
C ALA A 482 -13.29 35.31 6.32
N ALA A 483 -12.46 34.56 5.58
CA ALA A 483 -12.49 33.09 5.58
C ALA A 483 -12.10 32.51 6.96
N ALA A 484 -11.05 33.05 7.60
CA ALA A 484 -10.63 32.65 8.94
C ALA A 484 -11.72 32.91 9.99
N LYS A 485 -12.44 34.03 9.90
CA LYS A 485 -13.58 34.32 10.77
C LYS A 485 -14.73 33.33 10.56
N ALA A 486 -15.10 33.05 9.31
CA ALA A 486 -16.14 32.07 8.99
C ALA A 486 -15.80 30.66 9.52
N ALA A 487 -14.52 30.26 9.49
CA ALA A 487 -14.06 29.00 10.06
C ALA A 487 -14.15 28.99 11.61
N ALA A 488 -13.82 30.11 12.28
CA ALA A 488 -13.97 30.25 13.73
C ALA A 488 -15.44 30.20 14.17
N ASP A 489 -16.33 30.90 13.46
CA ASP A 489 -17.77 30.90 13.72
C ASP A 489 -18.36 29.48 13.53
N ALA A 490 -17.91 28.73 12.52
CA ALA A 490 -18.29 27.33 12.31
C ALA A 490 -17.78 26.39 13.42
N ALA A 491 -16.55 26.60 13.91
CA ALA A 491 -16.00 25.83 15.03
C ALA A 491 -16.77 26.09 16.33
N ALA A 492 -17.16 27.34 16.60
CA ALA A 492 -18.00 27.69 17.75
C ALA A 492 -19.39 27.04 17.66
N ALA A 493 -20.00 27.02 16.48
CA ALA A 493 -21.28 26.34 16.24
C ALA A 493 -21.17 24.82 16.48
N ALA A 494 -20.06 24.18 16.04
CA ALA A 494 -19.81 22.76 16.28
C ALA A 494 -19.62 22.45 17.78
N GLN A 495 -18.93 23.32 18.53
CA GLN A 495 -18.78 23.18 19.99
C GLN A 495 -20.12 23.34 20.72
N ALA A 496 -20.97 24.28 20.30
CA ALA A 496 -22.31 24.45 20.85
C ALA A 496 -23.21 23.21 20.58
N ALA A 497 -23.13 22.64 19.38
CA ALA A 497 -23.84 21.40 19.04
C ALA A 497 -23.36 20.20 19.88
N ALA A 498 -22.04 20.06 20.10
CA ALA A 498 -21.48 19.03 20.96
C ALA A 498 -21.95 19.16 22.43
N ALA A 499 -21.98 20.39 22.97
CA ALA A 499 -22.48 20.65 24.32
C ALA A 499 -23.99 20.31 24.47
N ALA A 500 -24.80 20.62 23.45
CA ALA A 500 -26.23 20.26 23.44
C ALA A 500 -26.44 18.73 23.41
N LEU A 501 -25.61 17.99 22.65
CA LEU A 501 -25.61 16.52 22.65
C LEU A 501 -25.23 15.94 24.01
N GLN A 502 -24.26 16.54 24.71
CA GLN A 502 -23.82 16.09 26.03
C GLN A 502 -24.89 16.29 27.11
N GLN A 503 -25.59 17.43 27.10
CA GLN A 503 -26.75 17.67 27.98
C GLN A 503 -27.90 16.68 27.71
N HIS A 504 -28.12 16.29 26.46
CA HIS A 504 -29.11 15.27 26.10
C HIS A 504 -28.75 13.87 26.63
N GLN A 505 -27.45 13.53 26.70
CA GLN A 505 -26.98 12.26 27.27
C GLN A 505 -27.08 12.24 28.81
N GLU A 506 -26.80 13.36 29.48
CA GLU A 506 -26.96 13.48 30.94
C GLU A 506 -28.45 13.45 31.38
N GLY A 507 -29.35 14.02 30.57
CA GLY A 507 -30.80 13.85 30.77
C GLY A 507 -31.29 12.40 30.59
N ALA A 508 -30.71 11.66 29.64
CA ALA A 508 -31.06 10.27 29.39
C ALA A 508 -30.59 9.31 30.50
N THR A 509 -29.40 9.54 31.08
CA THR A 509 -28.89 8.73 32.19
C THR A 509 -29.64 9.01 33.50
N ALA A 510 -30.05 10.26 33.75
CA ALA A 510 -30.92 10.60 34.88
C ALA A 510 -32.30 9.91 34.79
N GLY A 511 -32.91 9.87 33.59
CA GLY A 511 -34.18 9.17 33.35
C GLY A 511 -34.08 7.65 33.55
N ALA A 512 -32.98 7.03 33.12
CA ALA A 512 -32.74 5.60 33.30
C ALA A 512 -32.56 5.21 34.79
N ALA A 513 -31.90 6.06 35.58
CA ALA A 513 -31.72 5.83 37.03
C ALA A 513 -33.05 5.92 37.81
N ALA A 514 -33.95 6.83 37.43
CA ALA A 514 -35.26 6.94 38.06
C ALA A 514 -36.17 5.73 37.78
N GLY A 515 -36.10 5.16 36.56
CA GLY A 515 -36.91 4.00 36.17
C GLY A 515 -36.58 2.70 36.92
N GLN A 516 -35.32 2.53 37.35
CA GLN A 516 -34.89 1.31 38.06
C GLN A 516 -35.25 1.31 39.56
N ALA A 517 -35.53 2.47 40.16
CA ALA A 517 -35.96 2.55 41.56
C ALA A 517 -37.43 2.14 41.78
N ALA A 518 -38.28 2.23 40.76
CA ALA A 518 -39.71 1.93 40.86
C ALA A 518 -40.07 0.43 40.71
N GLY A 519 -39.15 -0.40 40.21
CA GLY A 519 -39.42 -1.82 39.91
C GLY A 519 -39.34 -2.78 41.10
N ALA A 520 -38.93 -2.31 42.29
CA ALA A 520 -38.59 -3.17 43.43
C ALA A 520 -39.73 -3.38 44.46
N GLN A 521 -40.95 -2.90 44.19
CA GLN A 521 -42.11 -3.04 45.08
C GLN A 521 -43.38 -3.51 44.37
N GLN A 522 -43.36 -4.72 43.78
CA GLN A 522 -44.56 -5.54 43.57
C GLN A 522 -44.21 -6.98 43.17
N GLN A 523 -44.08 -7.86 44.17
CA GLN A 523 -44.25 -9.31 43.97
C GLN A 523 -45.46 -9.77 44.78
N GLY A 524 -46.54 -10.13 44.08
CA GLY A 524 -47.78 -10.56 44.70
C GLY A 524 -48.82 -11.06 43.70
N VAL A 525 -49.03 -12.38 43.70
CA VAL A 525 -50.24 -13.10 43.22
C VAL A 525 -50.51 -13.16 41.69
N ALA A 526 -50.09 -14.30 41.13
CA ALA A 526 -50.79 -15.21 40.20
C ALA A 526 -51.76 -14.74 39.06
N SER A 527 -51.56 -15.42 37.92
CA SER A 527 -52.52 -15.80 36.86
C SER A 527 -52.93 -14.78 35.78
N GLY A 528 -52.87 -15.20 34.50
CA GLY A 528 -53.49 -14.48 33.37
C GLY A 528 -52.77 -14.57 32.01
N THR A 529 -53.26 -15.45 31.13
CA THR A 529 -53.29 -15.40 29.65
C THR A 529 -52.07 -14.99 28.78
N ALA A 530 -51.84 -15.79 27.73
CA ALA A 530 -50.73 -15.69 26.76
C ALA A 530 -50.85 -14.55 25.73
N GLN A 531 -51.45 -13.40 26.08
CA GLN A 531 -51.70 -12.29 25.15
C GLN A 531 -50.88 -11.02 25.47
N GLN A 532 -50.11 -11.03 26.56
CA GLN A 532 -49.19 -9.95 26.95
C GLN A 532 -47.75 -10.13 26.42
N ALA A 533 -47.38 -11.34 25.99
CA ALA A 533 -46.03 -11.61 25.45
C ALA A 533 -45.78 -10.92 24.09
N ALA A 534 -46.79 -10.90 23.21
CA ALA A 534 -46.66 -10.34 21.86
C ALA A 534 -46.55 -8.81 21.84
N THR A 535 -47.14 -8.11 22.80
CA THR A 535 -47.06 -6.64 22.91
C THR A 535 -45.76 -6.18 23.60
N ALA A 536 -45.19 -6.99 24.50
CA ALA A 536 -43.89 -6.73 25.11
C ALA A 536 -42.74 -6.83 24.07
N ASP A 537 -42.75 -7.87 23.24
CA ASP A 537 -41.72 -8.09 22.20
C ASP A 537 -41.74 -6.99 21.13
N ALA A 538 -42.92 -6.60 20.64
CA ALA A 538 -43.08 -5.47 19.72
C ALA A 538 -42.58 -4.13 20.32
N SER A 539 -42.75 -3.93 21.63
CA SER A 539 -42.28 -2.74 22.34
C SER A 539 -40.76 -2.72 22.54
N GLN A 540 -40.14 -3.89 22.74
CA GLN A 540 -38.68 -4.03 22.85
C GLN A 540 -37.98 -3.93 21.49
N GLN A 541 -38.58 -4.45 20.42
CA GLN A 541 -38.04 -4.31 19.06
C GLN A 541 -38.13 -2.86 18.56
N ALA A 542 -39.21 -2.13 18.88
CA ALA A 542 -39.34 -0.72 18.55
C ALA A 542 -38.31 0.18 19.29
N SER A 543 -38.05 -0.09 20.58
CA SER A 543 -37.04 0.67 21.35
C SER A 543 -35.61 0.33 20.93
N ALA A 544 -35.31 -0.93 20.58
CA ALA A 544 -34.02 -1.32 20.01
C ALA A 544 -33.76 -0.67 18.64
N ALA A 545 -34.77 -0.60 17.77
CA ALA A 545 -34.68 0.07 16.47
C ALA A 545 -34.44 1.58 16.63
N GLY A 546 -35.15 2.23 17.55
CA GLY A 546 -34.95 3.65 17.88
C GLY A 546 -33.55 3.95 18.42
N ALA A 547 -33.03 3.12 19.33
CA ALA A 547 -31.67 3.24 19.84
C ALA A 547 -30.61 3.03 18.76
N THR A 548 -30.84 2.12 17.81
CA THR A 548 -29.90 1.86 16.69
C THR A 548 -29.90 3.01 15.68
N GLN A 549 -31.06 3.63 15.40
CA GLN A 549 -31.11 4.86 14.57
C GLN A 549 -30.44 6.06 15.26
N GLN A 550 -30.61 6.22 16.58
CA GLN A 550 -29.93 7.29 17.33
C GLN A 550 -28.41 7.07 17.42
N ALA A 551 -27.94 5.83 17.56
CA ALA A 551 -26.51 5.51 17.49
C ALA A 551 -25.92 5.83 16.10
N ALA A 552 -26.58 5.40 15.02
CA ALA A 552 -26.15 5.70 13.65
C ALA A 552 -26.13 7.21 13.34
N ALA A 553 -27.08 7.98 13.88
CA ALA A 553 -27.08 9.44 13.76
C ALA A 553 -25.93 10.09 14.56
N ALA A 554 -25.60 9.56 15.75
CA ALA A 554 -24.48 10.04 16.56
C ALA A 554 -23.12 9.73 15.92
N ASP A 555 -22.95 8.56 15.30
CA ASP A 555 -21.72 8.20 14.58
C ASP A 555 -21.58 9.03 13.29
N THR A 556 -22.67 9.23 12.54
CA THR A 556 -22.67 10.16 11.38
C THR A 556 -22.29 11.59 11.79
N ALA A 557 -22.72 12.05 12.98
CA ALA A 557 -22.34 13.35 13.52
C ALA A 557 -20.86 13.42 13.96
N ARG A 558 -20.29 12.33 14.50
CA ARG A 558 -18.85 12.22 14.80
C ARG A 558 -18.00 12.24 13.53
N ASP A 559 -18.40 11.50 12.50
CA ASP A 559 -17.69 11.45 11.22
C ASP A 559 -17.71 12.82 10.53
N ALA A 560 -18.85 13.53 10.58
CA ALA A 560 -18.96 14.90 10.10
C ALA A 560 -18.07 15.88 10.90
N ALA A 561 -18.02 15.75 12.23
CA ALA A 561 -17.15 16.56 13.08
C ALA A 561 -15.66 16.32 12.82
N ALA A 562 -15.25 15.05 12.68
CA ALA A 562 -13.87 14.67 12.33
C ALA A 562 -13.48 15.21 10.94
N THR A 563 -14.38 15.11 9.96
CA THR A 563 -14.18 15.67 8.61
C THR A 563 -14.01 17.19 8.65
N ALA A 564 -14.82 17.90 9.44
CA ALA A 564 -14.69 19.35 9.63
C ALA A 564 -13.37 19.73 10.32
N GLN A 565 -12.92 18.93 11.29
CA GLN A 565 -11.66 19.14 12.01
C GLN A 565 -10.43 18.91 11.11
N GLN A 566 -10.49 17.91 10.21
CA GLN A 566 -9.48 17.69 9.17
C GLN A 566 -9.46 18.82 8.13
N ALA A 567 -10.64 19.31 7.69
CA ALA A 567 -10.73 20.45 6.78
C ALA A 567 -10.15 21.73 7.40
N ALA A 568 -10.37 21.97 8.69
CA ALA A 568 -9.77 23.09 9.43
C ALA A 568 -8.23 22.95 9.53
N ALA A 569 -7.71 21.74 9.78
CA ALA A 569 -6.27 21.48 9.80
C ALA A 569 -5.61 21.68 8.42
N ALA A 570 -6.26 21.23 7.35
CA ALA A 570 -5.80 21.45 5.97
C ALA A 570 -5.80 22.94 5.59
N GLY A 571 -6.83 23.69 6.00
CA GLY A 571 -6.88 25.14 5.84
C GLY A 571 -5.76 25.87 6.60
N ALA A 572 -5.45 25.44 7.82
CA ALA A 572 -4.31 25.97 8.60
C ALA A 572 -2.95 25.67 7.93
N GLN A 573 -2.76 24.48 7.38
CA GLN A 573 -1.56 24.15 6.59
C GLN A 573 -1.45 24.99 5.31
N GLN A 574 -2.55 25.20 4.58
CA GLN A 574 -2.54 26.07 3.39
C GLN A 574 -2.25 27.54 3.75
N ALA A 575 -2.74 28.03 4.88
CA ALA A 575 -2.40 29.36 5.39
C ALA A 575 -0.90 29.48 5.73
N GLN A 576 -0.33 28.50 6.43
CA GLN A 576 1.12 28.45 6.71
C GLN A 576 1.96 28.34 5.43
N GLN A 577 1.52 27.59 4.42
CA GLN A 577 2.19 27.51 3.12
C GLN A 577 2.12 28.83 2.35
N ALA A 578 0.99 29.55 2.40
CA ALA A 578 0.84 30.87 1.79
C ALA A 578 1.71 31.93 2.49
N GLU A 579 1.82 31.86 3.83
CA GLU A 579 2.70 32.74 4.60
C GLU A 579 4.18 32.44 4.31
N ALA A 580 4.57 31.16 4.26
CA ALA A 580 5.92 30.74 3.86
C ALA A 580 6.27 31.15 2.41
N ALA A 581 5.33 31.03 1.47
CA ALA A 581 5.50 31.49 0.10
C ALA A 581 5.67 33.02 0.01
N THR A 582 4.95 33.77 0.85
CA THR A 582 5.08 35.23 0.97
C THR A 582 6.44 35.63 1.55
N GLN A 583 6.93 34.90 2.57
CA GLN A 583 8.27 35.08 3.13
C GLN A 583 9.38 34.71 2.12
N GLN A 584 9.21 33.64 1.33
CA GLN A 584 10.12 33.28 0.25
C GLN A 584 10.14 34.32 -0.88
N ALA A 585 8.99 34.88 -1.26
CA ALA A 585 8.93 35.96 -2.24
C ALA A 585 9.63 37.24 -1.75
N ALA A 586 9.47 37.59 -0.47
CA ALA A 586 10.21 38.70 0.14
C ALA A 586 11.72 38.45 0.19
N ALA A 587 12.15 37.23 0.53
CA ALA A 587 13.56 36.84 0.53
C ALA A 587 14.17 36.86 -0.88
N ALA A 588 13.44 36.37 -1.90
CA ALA A 588 13.86 36.43 -3.30
C ALA A 588 14.01 37.89 -3.79
N GLY A 589 13.09 38.78 -3.42
CA GLY A 589 13.19 40.21 -3.70
C GLY A 589 14.42 40.86 -3.05
N ALA A 590 14.73 40.51 -1.80
CA ALA A 590 15.93 40.99 -1.10
C ALA A 590 17.24 40.49 -1.75
N VAL A 591 17.30 39.21 -2.15
CA VAL A 591 18.43 38.64 -2.89
C VAL A 591 18.62 39.32 -4.25
N GLN A 592 17.53 39.63 -4.96
CA GLN A 592 17.60 40.31 -6.24
C GLN A 592 18.07 41.77 -6.11
N GLN A 593 17.63 42.49 -5.07
CA GLN A 593 18.17 43.83 -4.74
C GLN A 593 19.64 43.79 -4.34
N ALA A 594 20.06 42.81 -3.52
CA ALA A 594 21.47 42.64 -3.17
C ALA A 594 22.35 42.32 -4.39
N THR A 595 21.85 41.50 -5.32
CA THR A 595 22.54 41.18 -6.58
C THR A 595 22.71 42.41 -7.47
N LEU A 596 21.67 43.25 -7.59
CA LEU A 596 21.74 44.53 -8.30
C LEU A 596 22.74 45.51 -7.66
N ALA A 597 22.76 45.60 -6.32
CA ALA A 597 23.71 46.44 -5.61
C ALA A 597 25.17 45.98 -5.82
N VAL A 598 25.43 44.67 -5.83
CA VAL A 598 26.76 44.11 -6.15
C VAL A 598 27.16 44.39 -7.60
N GLN A 599 26.23 44.26 -8.57
CA GLN A 599 26.49 44.64 -9.96
C GLN A 599 26.81 46.13 -10.13
N GLN A 600 26.08 47.02 -9.45
CA GLN A 600 26.35 48.46 -9.46
C GLN A 600 27.71 48.79 -8.83
N LEU A 601 28.09 48.12 -7.74
CA LEU A 601 29.40 48.29 -7.11
C LEU A 601 30.54 47.84 -8.03
N ALA A 602 30.38 46.71 -8.73
CA ALA A 602 31.35 46.21 -9.69
C ALA A 602 31.52 47.16 -10.90
N LEU A 603 30.43 47.72 -11.42
CA LEU A 603 30.47 48.74 -12.47
C LEU A 603 31.15 50.03 -12.02
N ALA A 604 30.89 50.49 -10.78
CA ALA A 604 31.55 51.66 -10.21
C ALA A 604 33.07 51.42 -10.02
N GLN A 605 33.48 50.21 -9.60
CA GLN A 605 34.89 49.83 -9.49
C GLN A 605 35.58 49.76 -10.85
N GLN A 606 34.92 49.25 -11.89
CA GLN A 606 35.44 49.29 -13.26
C GLN A 606 35.59 50.72 -13.78
N ALA A 607 34.60 51.60 -13.56
CA ALA A 607 34.69 53.00 -13.96
C ALA A 607 35.84 53.73 -13.25
N ALA A 608 36.05 53.48 -11.95
CA ALA A 608 37.17 54.04 -11.20
C ALA A 608 38.54 53.50 -11.66
N ALA A 609 38.62 52.22 -12.05
CA ALA A 609 39.84 51.62 -12.60
C ALA A 609 40.21 52.22 -13.98
N VAL A 610 39.22 52.51 -14.84
CA VAL A 610 39.43 53.18 -16.12
C VAL A 610 39.91 54.63 -15.90
N ALA A 611 39.22 55.41 -15.06
CA ALA A 611 39.63 56.78 -14.75
C ALA A 611 41.02 56.88 -14.10
N GLY A 612 41.41 55.89 -13.28
CA GLY A 612 42.74 55.81 -12.68
C GLY A 612 43.85 55.38 -13.65
N ALA A 613 43.50 54.81 -14.81
CA ALA A 613 44.44 54.46 -15.88
C ALA A 613 44.67 55.61 -16.87
N GLU A 614 43.76 56.60 -16.94
CA GLU A 614 43.94 57.82 -17.74
C GLU A 614 44.71 58.94 -17.00
N GLN A 615 45.04 58.74 -15.71
CA GLN A 615 45.81 59.68 -14.88
C GLN A 615 47.24 59.20 -14.55
N ARG A 616 47.76 58.18 -15.25
CA ARG A 616 49.15 57.71 -15.16
C ARG A 616 49.79 57.63 -16.54
#